data_AF-A0A8S3YNW6-F1
#
_entry.id   AF-A0A8S3YNW6-F1
#
_cell.length_a   1.000
_cell.length_b   1.000
_cell.length_c   1.000
_cell.angle_alpha   90.00
_cell.angle_beta   90.00
_cell.angle_gamma   90.00
#
_symmetry.space_group_name_H-M   'P 1'
#
loop_
_entity.id
_entity.type
_entity.pdbx_description
1 polymer ?
#
loop_
_entity_poly.entity_id
_entity_poly.type
_entity_poly.pdbx_seq_one_letter_code
_entity_poly.pdbx_strand_id
1 'polypeptide(L)'
;MASAMSLEPHDFYACQNVCEVDVCFSLELTLECVRSYIFPTPMEWLFICLHLVLFTVGVLGNFLVCFVVVRSKHMQTVTNLFIMNLAVADFIVLVLCSPPTVLQSVTETWYMGEVMCKVVVFFQNTVIGVSVLTLSAIAVERYFAICRPLQPRITQRKVTVTVLVIWLISAAMGSPNMTNIVVTYFKNAELNQYLATCQSGLDYQMAEVYLMFIVIAFYLVPMVIIGIFYLIISHHLWHVRVPGTTIRGEYFTLRLFQHTKMLIAIVFLADSITNLLKVC
;
A
#
# COMPACT_ATOMS: atom_id res chain seq x y z
N MET A 1 -21.22 25.11 -40.40
CA MET A 1 -21.11 25.62 -39.02
C MET A 1 -21.10 24.42 -38.10
N ALA A 2 -19.92 23.93 -37.74
CA ALA A 2 -19.80 22.95 -36.66
C ALA A 2 -19.94 23.75 -35.37
N SER A 3 -21.01 23.53 -34.63
CA SER A 3 -21.17 24.01 -33.26
C SER A 3 -20.02 23.44 -32.42
N ALA A 4 -19.23 24.30 -31.80
CA ALA A 4 -18.20 23.89 -30.84
C ALA A 4 -18.90 23.14 -29.70
N MET A 5 -18.77 21.81 -29.70
CA MET A 5 -19.23 20.96 -28.62
C MET A 5 -18.31 21.22 -27.42
N SER A 6 -18.86 21.81 -26.36
CA SER A 6 -18.15 22.00 -25.10
C SER A 6 -17.99 20.64 -24.42
N LEU A 7 -16.84 19.99 -24.62
CA LEU A 7 -16.48 18.76 -23.92
C LEU A 7 -16.20 19.08 -22.44
N GLU A 8 -16.97 18.47 -21.54
CA GLU A 8 -16.66 18.50 -20.11
C GLU A 8 -15.51 17.52 -19.81
N PRO A 9 -14.67 17.79 -18.78
CA PRO A 9 -13.64 16.85 -18.35
C PRO A 9 -14.26 15.52 -17.93
N HIS A 10 -13.61 14.40 -18.30
CA HIS A 10 -14.07 13.04 -17.97
C HIS A 10 -15.47 12.64 -18.51
N ASP A 11 -16.05 13.37 -19.48
CA ASP A 11 -17.31 12.95 -20.10
C ASP A 11 -17.10 11.80 -21.11
N PHE A 12 -17.11 10.58 -20.58
CA PHE A 12 -16.98 9.34 -21.34
C PHE A 12 -18.09 9.17 -22.38
N TYR A 13 -19.33 9.55 -22.06
CA TYR A 13 -20.45 9.38 -22.99
C TYR A 13 -20.39 10.40 -24.12
N ALA A 14 -20.00 11.65 -23.84
CA ALA A 14 -19.69 12.60 -24.90
C ALA A 14 -18.55 12.07 -25.78
N CYS A 15 -17.45 11.57 -25.19
CA CYS A 15 -16.31 11.11 -25.99
C CYS A 15 -16.58 9.81 -26.79
N GLN A 16 -17.46 8.94 -26.30
CA GLN A 16 -17.89 7.75 -27.03
C GLN A 16 -18.91 8.09 -28.13
N ASN A 17 -19.84 9.02 -27.86
CA ASN A 17 -20.87 9.47 -28.80
C ASN A 17 -20.31 10.38 -29.91
N VAL A 18 -19.11 10.94 -29.74
CA VAL A 18 -18.35 11.61 -30.82
C VAL A 18 -18.08 10.67 -32.00
N CYS A 19 -18.18 9.35 -31.81
CA CYS A 19 -17.80 8.36 -32.82
C CYS A 19 -18.92 7.42 -33.27
N GLU A 20 -20.19 7.68 -32.96
CA GLU A 20 -21.28 6.83 -33.44
C GLU A 20 -22.12 7.51 -34.53
N VAL A 21 -22.07 6.89 -35.71
CA VAL A 21 -22.87 7.07 -36.94
C VAL A 21 -22.35 8.11 -37.97
N ASP A 22 -21.69 7.57 -39.00
CA ASP A 22 -21.42 8.11 -40.35
C ASP A 22 -20.59 9.39 -40.55
N VAL A 23 -19.91 9.92 -39.53
CA VAL A 23 -18.87 10.94 -39.74
C VAL A 23 -17.63 10.62 -38.91
N CYS A 24 -16.65 9.94 -39.52
CA CYS A 24 -15.28 9.95 -38.98
C CYS A 24 -14.73 11.37 -39.14
N PHE A 25 -14.75 12.14 -38.05
CA PHE A 25 -14.05 13.42 -38.00
C PHE A 25 -12.53 13.22 -37.99
N SER A 26 -11.78 14.23 -38.43
CA SER A 26 -10.33 14.25 -38.55
C SER A 26 -9.61 13.88 -37.24
N LEU A 27 -8.41 13.29 -37.35
CA LEU A 27 -7.49 12.98 -36.24
C LEU A 27 -7.39 14.08 -35.17
N GLU A 28 -7.52 15.35 -35.57
CA GLU A 28 -7.55 16.53 -34.70
C GLU A 28 -8.66 16.47 -33.64
N LEU A 29 -9.88 16.05 -34.01
CA LEU A 29 -11.02 15.99 -33.10
C LEU A 29 -10.88 14.83 -32.08
N THR A 30 -10.35 13.68 -32.53
CA THR A 30 -10.02 12.54 -31.66
C THR A 30 -8.96 12.93 -30.63
N LEU A 31 -7.93 13.69 -31.05
CA LEU A 31 -6.89 14.20 -30.14
C LEU A 31 -7.42 15.24 -29.15
N GLU A 32 -8.35 16.10 -29.56
CA GLU A 32 -9.02 17.05 -28.65
C GLU A 32 -9.88 16.32 -27.62
N CYS A 33 -10.61 15.28 -28.01
CA CYS A 33 -11.40 14.46 -27.09
C CYS A 33 -10.52 13.77 -26.05
N VAL A 34 -9.48 13.06 -26.51
CA VAL A 34 -8.52 12.39 -25.63
C VAL A 34 -7.86 13.40 -24.69
N ARG A 35 -7.43 14.57 -25.21
CA ARG A 35 -6.84 15.63 -24.38
C ARG A 35 -7.81 16.11 -23.31
N SER A 36 -9.07 16.36 -23.65
CA SER A 36 -10.09 16.84 -22.71
C SER A 36 -10.41 15.78 -21.64
N TYR A 37 -10.42 14.51 -22.03
CA TYR A 37 -10.70 13.38 -21.13
C TYR A 37 -9.57 13.17 -20.11
N ILE A 38 -8.30 13.18 -20.54
CA ILE A 38 -7.17 12.92 -19.64
C ILE A 38 -6.75 14.14 -18.79
N PHE A 39 -7.32 15.33 -19.05
CA PHE A 39 -6.87 16.56 -18.40
C PHE A 39 -7.39 16.63 -16.97
N PRO A 40 -6.52 16.84 -15.95
CA PRO A 40 -6.95 16.72 -14.57
C PRO A 40 -7.93 17.83 -14.16
N THR A 41 -8.96 17.45 -13.40
CA THR A 41 -9.87 18.39 -12.73
C THR A 41 -9.14 19.15 -11.60
N PRO A 42 -9.67 20.29 -11.11
CA PRO A 42 -9.05 20.99 -9.98
C PRO A 42 -8.88 20.12 -8.72
N MET A 43 -9.79 19.17 -8.50
CA MET A 43 -9.69 18.21 -7.40
C MET A 43 -8.57 17.19 -7.63
N GLU A 44 -8.40 16.71 -8.86
CA GLU A 44 -7.28 15.84 -9.23
C GLU A 44 -5.93 16.57 -9.14
N TRP A 45 -5.87 17.86 -9.50
CA TRP A 45 -4.66 18.67 -9.29
C TRP A 45 -4.30 18.76 -7.80
N LEU A 46 -5.29 18.95 -6.93
CA LEU A 46 -5.08 18.92 -5.48
C LEU A 46 -4.59 17.53 -5.02
N PHE A 47 -5.22 16.45 -5.52
CA PHE A 47 -4.83 15.07 -5.24
C PHE A 47 -3.39 14.77 -5.66
N ILE A 48 -2.97 15.21 -6.85
CA ILE A 48 -1.59 15.11 -7.35
C ILE A 48 -0.63 15.85 -6.41
N CYS A 49 -0.95 17.10 -6.05
CA CYS A 49 -0.09 17.89 -5.16
C CYS A 49 0.11 17.20 -3.80
N LEU A 50 -0.97 16.67 -3.21
CA LEU A 50 -0.91 15.92 -1.95
C LEU A 50 -0.08 14.65 -2.09
N HIS A 51 -0.26 13.88 -3.17
CA HIS A 51 0.53 12.68 -3.44
C HIS A 51 2.01 12.97 -3.62
N LEU A 52 2.36 14.08 -4.28
CA LEU A 52 3.76 14.49 -4.44
C LEU A 52 4.41 14.80 -3.08
N VAL A 53 3.68 15.46 -2.17
CA VAL A 53 4.16 15.70 -0.80
C VAL A 53 4.34 14.37 -0.04
N LEU A 54 3.36 13.46 -0.11
CA LEU A 54 3.45 12.16 0.55
C LEU A 54 4.57 11.29 -0.02
N PHE A 55 4.75 11.29 -1.34
CA PHE A 55 5.81 10.58 -2.03
C PHE A 55 7.19 11.09 -1.58
N THR A 56 7.40 12.40 -1.60
CA THR A 56 8.69 12.98 -1.22
C THR A 56 9.03 12.74 0.25
N VAL A 57 8.08 12.99 1.16
CA VAL A 57 8.26 12.72 2.59
C VAL A 57 8.46 11.24 2.84
N GLY A 58 7.66 10.38 2.21
CA GLY A 58 7.71 8.93 2.36
C GLY A 58 9.03 8.34 1.86
N VAL A 59 9.51 8.73 0.69
CA VAL A 59 10.78 8.24 0.12
C VAL A 59 11.94 8.67 1.00
N LEU A 60 12.01 9.95 1.40
CA LEU A 60 13.08 10.45 2.25
C LEU A 60 13.05 9.81 3.65
N GLY A 61 11.86 9.69 4.24
CA GLY A 61 11.68 9.09 5.57
C GLY A 61 12.06 7.61 5.61
N ASN A 62 11.55 6.82 4.68
CA ASN A 62 11.84 5.39 4.61
C ASN A 62 13.31 5.11 4.26
N PHE A 63 13.89 5.90 3.36
CA PHE A 63 15.32 5.83 3.08
C PHE A 63 16.17 6.11 4.32
N LEU A 64 15.83 7.17 5.07
CA LEU A 64 16.54 7.53 6.30
C LEU A 64 16.46 6.42 7.36
N VAL A 65 15.28 5.80 7.53
CA VAL A 65 15.11 4.66 8.44
C VAL A 65 16.05 3.51 8.07
N CYS A 66 16.06 3.11 6.79
CA CYS A 66 16.97 2.08 6.29
C CYS A 66 18.44 2.47 6.52
N PHE A 67 18.81 3.70 6.17
CA PHE A 67 20.17 4.21 6.31
C PHE A 67 20.67 4.15 7.77
N VAL A 68 19.87 4.65 8.72
CA VAL A 68 20.25 4.70 10.15
C VAL A 68 20.41 3.29 10.74
N VAL A 69 19.50 2.36 10.41
CA VAL A 69 19.55 0.98 10.93
C VAL A 69 20.76 0.22 10.35
N VAL A 70 21.05 0.38 9.07
CA VAL A 70 22.21 -0.28 8.44
C VAL A 70 23.52 0.30 8.96
N ARG A 71 23.62 1.63 9.11
CA ARG A 71 24.86 2.31 9.46
C ARG A 71 25.28 2.16 10.92
N SER A 72 24.31 2.04 11.84
CA SER A 72 24.56 2.01 13.28
C SER A 72 24.33 0.61 13.85
N LYS A 73 25.43 -0.08 14.21
CA LYS A 73 25.37 -1.40 14.87
C LYS A 73 24.52 -1.39 16.15
N HIS A 74 24.52 -0.27 16.88
CA HIS A 74 23.68 -0.11 18.08
C HIS A 74 22.18 -0.12 17.76
N MET A 75 21.80 0.32 16.57
CA MET A 75 20.41 0.34 16.11
C MET A 75 19.97 -0.98 15.48
N GLN A 76 20.83 -1.98 15.31
CA GLN A 76 20.48 -3.29 14.73
C GLN A 76 19.82 -4.22 15.77
N THR A 77 18.78 -3.73 16.43
CA THR A 77 17.95 -4.52 17.33
C THR A 77 16.88 -5.28 16.53
N VAL A 78 16.30 -6.32 17.14
CA VAL A 78 15.25 -7.14 16.51
C VAL A 78 14.09 -6.29 15.98
N THR A 79 13.55 -5.39 16.82
CA THR A 79 12.44 -4.52 16.40
C THR A 79 12.85 -3.60 15.26
N ASN A 80 14.06 -3.02 15.32
CA ASN A 80 14.53 -2.10 14.28
C ASN A 80 14.78 -2.80 12.94
N LEU A 81 15.10 -4.09 12.94
CA LEU A 81 15.17 -4.89 11.71
C LEU A 81 13.77 -5.11 11.10
N PHE A 82 12.73 -5.31 11.91
CA PHE A 82 11.36 -5.33 11.40
C PHE A 82 10.89 -3.95 10.90
N ILE A 83 11.27 -2.87 11.60
CA ILE A 83 10.99 -1.50 11.14
C ILE A 83 11.70 -1.22 9.80
N MET A 84 12.93 -1.68 9.63
CA MET A 84 13.64 -1.60 8.36
C MET A 84 12.93 -2.41 7.26
N ASN A 85 12.37 -3.59 7.58
CA ASN A 85 11.59 -4.36 6.61
C ASN A 85 10.33 -3.60 6.14
N LEU A 86 9.61 -2.93 7.06
CA LEU A 86 8.50 -2.05 6.72
C LEU A 86 8.95 -0.92 5.80
N ALA A 87 10.05 -0.24 6.14
CA ALA A 87 10.58 0.86 5.32
C ALA A 87 10.98 0.40 3.91
N VAL A 88 11.50 -0.82 3.75
CA VAL A 88 11.78 -1.41 2.43
C VAL A 88 10.48 -1.67 1.65
N ALA A 89 9.47 -2.23 2.29
CA ALA A 89 8.16 -2.47 1.66
C ALA A 89 7.50 -1.16 1.22
N ASP A 90 7.52 -0.12 2.07
CA ASP A 90 6.97 1.19 1.76
C ASP A 90 7.76 1.89 0.64
N PHE A 91 9.09 1.76 0.62
CA PHE A 91 9.90 2.28 -0.48
C PHE A 91 9.54 1.66 -1.83
N ILE A 92 9.30 0.34 -1.85
CA ILE A 92 8.85 -0.38 -3.05
C ILE A 92 7.49 0.15 -3.52
N VAL A 93 6.53 0.33 -2.61
CA VAL A 93 5.21 0.91 -2.94
C VAL A 93 5.36 2.30 -3.52
N LEU A 94 6.11 3.16 -2.84
CA LEU A 94 6.24 4.56 -3.22
C LEU A 94 6.90 4.69 -4.59
N VAL A 95 7.97 3.96 -4.87
CA VAL A 95 8.73 4.12 -6.11
C VAL A 95 8.09 3.37 -7.29
N LEU A 96 7.63 2.13 -7.08
CA LEU A 96 7.16 1.29 -8.17
C LEU A 96 5.64 1.37 -8.40
N CYS A 97 4.86 1.48 -7.33
CA CYS A 97 3.40 1.36 -7.43
C CYS A 97 2.72 2.74 -7.48
N SER A 98 3.16 3.69 -6.65
CA SER A 98 2.45 4.96 -6.48
C SER A 98 2.39 5.81 -7.77
N PRO A 99 3.46 6.04 -8.54
CA PRO A 99 3.37 6.89 -9.73
C PRO A 99 2.48 6.31 -10.83
N PRO A 100 2.56 5.01 -11.19
CA PRO A 100 1.62 4.42 -12.14
C PRO A 100 0.17 4.46 -11.67
N THR A 101 -0.09 4.22 -10.38
CA THR A 101 -1.45 4.28 -9.82
C THR A 101 -2.02 5.69 -9.86
N VAL A 102 -1.27 6.69 -9.39
CA VAL A 102 -1.73 8.10 -9.44
C VAL A 102 -1.98 8.54 -10.88
N LEU A 103 -1.12 8.14 -11.82
CA LEU A 103 -1.30 8.45 -13.22
C LEU A 103 -2.60 7.83 -13.77
N GLN A 104 -2.84 6.55 -13.49
CA GLN A 104 -4.07 5.87 -13.91
C GLN A 104 -5.32 6.47 -13.25
N SER A 105 -5.26 6.83 -11.97
CA SER A 105 -6.40 7.42 -11.25
C SER A 105 -6.77 8.82 -11.77
N VAL A 106 -5.79 9.59 -12.26
CA VAL A 106 -6.03 10.96 -12.75
C VAL A 106 -6.42 10.98 -14.24
N THR A 107 -5.77 10.14 -15.05
CA THR A 107 -6.00 10.12 -16.51
C THR A 107 -7.02 9.08 -16.95
N GLU A 108 -7.52 8.29 -15.99
CA GLU A 108 -8.34 7.09 -16.19
C GLU A 108 -7.70 6.06 -17.14
N THR A 109 -6.40 6.19 -17.39
CA THR A 109 -5.67 5.50 -18.46
C THR A 109 -4.36 4.87 -17.98
N TRP A 110 -4.09 3.65 -18.44
CA TRP A 110 -2.88 2.91 -18.15
C TRP A 110 -1.84 3.03 -19.28
N TYR A 111 -0.74 3.73 -19.00
CA TYR A 111 0.31 3.99 -19.99
C TYR A 111 1.53 3.06 -19.91
N MET A 112 1.67 2.25 -18.85
CA MET A 112 2.93 1.54 -18.56
C MET A 112 3.03 0.15 -19.23
N GLY A 113 2.04 -0.22 -20.04
CA GLY A 113 1.99 -1.50 -20.76
C GLY A 113 1.67 -2.71 -19.86
N GLU A 114 1.56 -3.89 -20.49
CA GLU A 114 1.04 -5.10 -19.83
C GLU A 114 1.95 -5.62 -18.70
N VAL A 115 3.27 -5.60 -18.91
CA VAL A 115 4.23 -6.08 -17.91
C VAL A 115 4.13 -5.27 -16.63
N MET A 116 4.11 -3.94 -16.72
CA MET A 116 3.99 -3.09 -15.53
C MET A 116 2.61 -3.21 -14.87
N CYS A 117 1.55 -3.43 -15.64
CA CYS A 117 0.20 -3.64 -15.09
C CYS A 117 0.21 -4.84 -14.12
N LYS A 118 0.82 -5.95 -14.54
CA LYS A 118 0.98 -7.15 -13.70
C LYS A 118 1.95 -6.91 -12.53
N VAL A 119 3.09 -6.26 -12.78
CA VAL A 119 4.12 -6.00 -11.75
C VAL A 119 3.59 -5.08 -10.65
N VAL A 120 2.92 -3.98 -10.99
CA VAL A 120 2.40 -3.02 -10.02
C VAL A 120 1.36 -3.68 -9.12
N VAL A 121 0.37 -4.38 -9.69
CA VAL A 121 -0.67 -5.05 -8.89
C VAL A 121 -0.07 -6.18 -8.04
N PHE A 122 0.90 -6.93 -8.58
CA PHE A 122 1.60 -7.97 -7.80
C PHE A 122 2.32 -7.38 -6.59
N PHE A 123 3.11 -6.32 -6.79
CA PHE A 123 3.86 -5.70 -5.70
C PHE A 123 2.94 -5.00 -4.70
N GLN A 124 1.88 -4.32 -5.14
CA GLN A 124 0.88 -3.73 -4.24
C GLN A 124 0.29 -4.75 -3.26
N ASN A 125 -0.11 -5.93 -3.75
CA ASN A 125 -0.64 -6.98 -2.89
C ASN A 125 0.43 -7.60 -2.00
N THR A 126 1.62 -7.85 -2.56
CA THR A 126 2.75 -8.46 -1.83
C THR A 126 3.18 -7.58 -0.66
N VAL A 127 3.41 -6.29 -0.89
CA VAL A 127 3.88 -5.38 0.16
C VAL A 127 2.82 -5.10 1.24
N ILE A 128 1.52 -5.11 0.91
CA ILE A 128 0.45 -5.06 1.91
C ILE A 128 0.57 -6.26 2.86
N GLY A 129 0.72 -7.46 2.28
CA GLY A 129 0.95 -8.68 3.08
C GLY A 129 2.22 -8.59 3.93
N VAL A 130 3.32 -8.07 3.35
CA VAL A 130 4.59 -7.91 4.08
C VAL A 130 4.41 -6.96 5.26
N SER A 131 3.74 -5.83 5.08
CA SER A 131 3.52 -4.83 6.13
C SER A 131 2.74 -5.43 7.30
N VAL A 132 1.61 -6.05 7.02
CA VAL A 132 0.72 -6.55 8.06
C VAL A 132 1.31 -7.77 8.80
N LEU A 133 1.97 -8.69 8.08
CA LEU A 133 2.66 -9.81 8.72
C LEU A 133 3.87 -9.34 9.53
N THR A 134 4.57 -8.29 9.09
CA THR A 134 5.66 -7.68 9.87
C THR A 134 5.14 -7.03 11.15
N LEU A 135 4.01 -6.32 11.09
CA LEU A 135 3.33 -5.77 12.27
C LEU A 135 2.93 -6.86 13.27
N SER A 136 2.42 -7.98 12.76
CA SER A 136 2.10 -9.15 13.58
C SER A 136 3.35 -9.73 14.24
N ALA A 137 4.46 -9.83 13.51
CA ALA A 137 5.74 -10.28 14.05
C ALA A 137 6.31 -9.33 15.12
N ILE A 138 6.15 -8.01 14.95
CA ILE A 138 6.49 -7.02 15.96
C ILE A 138 5.63 -7.22 17.22
N ALA A 139 4.32 -7.42 17.09
CA ALA A 139 3.44 -7.67 18.24
C ALA A 139 3.86 -8.92 19.03
N VAL A 140 4.21 -10.00 18.32
CA VAL A 140 4.73 -11.24 18.92
C VAL A 140 6.07 -11.00 19.63
N GLU A 141 7.01 -10.28 19.01
CA GLU A 141 8.29 -9.92 19.62
C GLU A 141 8.09 -9.16 20.94
N ARG A 142 7.19 -8.17 20.92
CA ARG A 142 6.86 -7.37 22.10
C ARG A 142 6.22 -8.21 23.20
N TYR A 143 5.34 -9.13 22.83
CA TYR A 143 4.76 -10.06 23.80
C TYR A 143 5.84 -10.87 24.52
N PHE A 144 6.76 -11.49 23.80
CA PHE A 144 7.84 -12.27 24.41
C PHE A 144 8.79 -11.40 25.26
N ALA A 145 9.14 -10.21 24.77
CA ALA A 145 10.04 -9.31 25.48
C ALA A 145 9.46 -8.79 26.81
N ILE A 146 8.13 -8.55 26.86
CA ILE A 146 7.46 -7.92 28.01
C ILE A 146 6.83 -8.97 28.95
N CYS A 147 6.09 -9.93 28.39
CA CYS A 147 5.28 -10.87 29.17
C CYS A 147 6.04 -12.16 29.52
N ARG A 148 7.16 -12.46 28.85
CA ARG A 148 7.94 -13.70 29.02
C ARG A 148 9.45 -13.41 29.15
N PRO A 149 9.89 -12.60 30.14
CA PRO A 149 11.28 -12.13 30.22
C PRO A 149 12.34 -13.22 30.44
N LEU A 150 11.94 -14.41 30.91
CA LEU A 150 12.83 -15.56 31.15
C LEU A 150 13.05 -16.44 29.91
N GLN A 151 12.31 -16.20 28.82
CA GLN A 151 12.52 -16.94 27.58
C GLN A 151 13.71 -16.38 26.78
N PRO A 152 14.41 -17.23 26.01
CA PRO A 152 15.52 -16.78 25.19
C PRO A 152 15.05 -15.74 24.18
N ARG A 153 15.78 -14.60 24.13
CA ARG A 153 15.46 -13.51 23.21
C ARG A 153 15.52 -13.96 21.76
N ILE A 154 14.67 -13.36 20.93
CA ILE A 154 14.71 -13.54 19.48
C ILE A 154 16.08 -13.06 18.99
N THR A 155 16.74 -13.89 18.18
CA THR A 155 18.06 -13.57 17.60
C THR A 155 17.90 -12.92 16.24
N GLN A 156 18.87 -12.12 15.79
CA GLN A 156 18.86 -11.51 14.45
C GLN A 156 18.72 -12.55 13.32
N ARG A 157 19.30 -13.75 13.49
CA ARG A 157 19.13 -14.86 12.55
C ARG A 157 17.67 -15.28 12.42
N LYS A 158 16.95 -15.41 13.54
CA LYS A 158 15.51 -15.72 13.52
C LYS A 158 14.72 -14.61 12.83
N VAL A 159 15.02 -13.34 13.09
CA VAL A 159 14.37 -12.20 12.41
C VAL A 159 14.58 -12.26 10.91
N THR A 160 15.81 -12.51 10.45
CA THR A 160 16.12 -12.60 9.03
C THR A 160 15.32 -13.72 8.35
N VAL A 161 15.25 -14.89 8.99
CA VAL A 161 14.42 -16.00 8.50
C VAL A 161 12.93 -15.63 8.50
N THR A 162 12.43 -14.99 9.57
CA THR A 162 11.04 -14.53 9.65
C THR A 162 10.71 -13.55 8.53
N VAL A 163 11.57 -12.57 8.25
CA VAL A 163 11.39 -11.62 7.15
C VAL A 163 11.31 -12.36 5.81
N LEU A 164 12.23 -13.29 5.53
CA LEU A 164 12.18 -14.08 4.30
C LEU A 164 10.88 -14.88 4.17
N VAL A 165 10.41 -15.50 5.25
CA VAL A 165 9.14 -16.24 5.26
C VAL A 165 7.96 -15.30 5.01
N ILE A 166 7.95 -14.11 5.60
CA ILE A 166 6.93 -13.09 5.37
C ILE A 166 6.85 -12.75 3.87
N TRP A 167 7.99 -12.43 3.25
CA TRP A 167 8.06 -12.12 1.82
C TRP A 167 7.54 -13.26 0.94
N LEU A 168 7.92 -14.50 1.24
CA LEU A 168 7.47 -15.68 0.48
C LEU A 168 5.96 -15.91 0.61
N ILE A 169 5.41 -15.83 1.81
CA ILE A 169 3.97 -15.98 2.04
C ILE A 169 3.20 -14.86 1.31
N SER A 170 3.66 -13.62 1.44
CA SER A 170 3.01 -12.48 0.80
C SER A 170 3.05 -12.54 -0.72
N ALA A 171 4.20 -12.91 -1.30
CA ALA A 171 4.34 -13.10 -2.73
C ALA A 171 3.49 -14.26 -3.26
N ALA A 172 3.43 -15.38 -2.52
CA ALA A 172 2.59 -16.51 -2.91
C ALA A 172 1.10 -16.13 -2.98
N MET A 173 0.62 -15.35 -2.00
CA MET A 173 -0.77 -14.89 -1.97
C MET A 173 -1.07 -13.82 -3.03
N GLY A 174 -0.09 -12.97 -3.39
CA GLY A 174 -0.20 -11.98 -4.45
C GLY A 174 -0.09 -12.55 -5.87
N SER A 175 0.51 -13.74 -6.02
CA SER A 175 0.80 -14.38 -7.31
C SER A 175 -0.41 -14.60 -8.24
N PRO A 176 -1.64 -14.90 -7.77
CA PRO A 176 -2.79 -15.08 -8.65
C PRO A 176 -3.14 -13.83 -9.47
N ASN A 177 -2.81 -12.62 -9.00
CA ASN A 177 -3.02 -11.40 -9.79
C ASN A 177 -2.17 -11.38 -11.06
N MET A 178 -1.00 -12.02 -11.04
CA MET A 178 -0.03 -11.92 -12.13
C MET A 178 -0.52 -12.59 -13.43
N THR A 179 -1.39 -13.61 -13.30
CA THR A 179 -2.01 -14.30 -14.44
C THR A 179 -3.34 -13.68 -14.86
N ASN A 180 -4.03 -13.02 -13.91
CA ASN A 180 -5.41 -12.60 -14.08
C ASN A 180 -5.58 -11.12 -14.39
N ILE A 181 -4.58 -10.29 -14.09
CA ILE A 181 -4.59 -8.87 -14.42
C ILE A 181 -4.27 -8.69 -15.91
N VAL A 182 -5.11 -7.92 -16.59
CA VAL A 182 -5.04 -7.67 -18.02
C VAL A 182 -5.13 -6.17 -18.32
N VAL A 183 -4.55 -5.78 -19.45
CA VAL A 183 -4.77 -4.46 -20.03
C VAL A 183 -5.92 -4.57 -21.02
N THR A 184 -7.00 -3.83 -20.77
CA THR A 184 -8.12 -3.73 -21.71
C THR A 184 -8.12 -2.38 -22.39
N TYR A 185 -8.55 -2.37 -23.65
CA TYR A 185 -8.65 -1.16 -24.44
C TYR A 185 -10.11 -0.79 -24.67
N PHE A 186 -10.33 0.46 -25.06
CA PHE A 186 -11.67 0.97 -25.31
C PHE A 186 -12.26 0.31 -26.56
N LYS A 187 -13.58 0.05 -26.55
CA LYS A 187 -14.27 -0.67 -27.64
C LYS A 187 -14.24 0.08 -28.97
N ASN A 188 -14.10 1.40 -28.93
CA ASN A 188 -14.00 2.24 -30.11
C ASN A 188 -12.62 2.09 -30.75
N ALA A 189 -12.58 1.73 -32.05
CA ALA A 189 -11.35 1.44 -32.78
C ALA A 189 -10.35 2.61 -32.84
N GLU A 190 -10.82 3.86 -32.84
CA GLU A 190 -9.94 5.04 -32.86
C GLU A 190 -9.41 5.40 -31.47
N LEU A 191 -10.22 5.28 -30.42
CA LEU A 191 -9.79 5.55 -29.04
C LEU A 191 -8.95 4.42 -28.44
N ASN A 192 -9.09 3.19 -28.94
CA ASN A 192 -8.32 2.01 -28.53
C ASN A 192 -6.80 2.26 -28.58
N GLN A 193 -6.34 3.12 -29.50
CA GLN A 193 -4.93 3.47 -29.62
C GLN A 193 -4.40 4.41 -28.52
N TYR A 194 -5.30 5.10 -27.80
CA TYR A 194 -4.94 6.17 -26.86
C TYR A 194 -5.32 5.87 -25.41
N LEU A 195 -6.38 5.09 -25.20
CA LEU A 195 -6.93 4.81 -23.88
C LEU A 195 -6.92 3.30 -23.60
N ALA A 196 -6.42 2.95 -22.42
CA ALA A 196 -6.28 1.59 -21.93
C ALA A 196 -6.49 1.58 -20.41
N THR A 197 -6.90 0.45 -19.84
CA THR A 197 -7.10 0.29 -18.40
C THR A 197 -6.41 -0.97 -17.91
N CYS A 198 -5.73 -0.89 -16.78
CA CYS A 198 -5.20 -2.05 -16.08
C CYS A 198 -6.25 -2.55 -15.08
N GLN A 199 -6.82 -3.74 -15.30
CA GLN A 199 -7.89 -4.27 -14.47
C GLN A 199 -7.87 -5.79 -14.34
N SER A 200 -8.69 -6.32 -13.44
CA SER A 200 -8.89 -7.77 -13.28
C SER A 200 -9.61 -8.35 -14.49
N GLY A 201 -9.00 -9.36 -15.11
CA GLY A 201 -9.61 -10.21 -16.13
C GLY A 201 -10.35 -11.42 -15.57
N LEU A 202 -10.43 -11.56 -14.23
CA LEU A 202 -11.29 -12.56 -13.61
C LEU A 202 -12.76 -12.24 -13.86
N ASP A 203 -13.57 -13.30 -13.94
CA ASP A 203 -15.01 -13.15 -13.82
C ASP A 203 -15.37 -12.49 -12.48
N TYR A 204 -16.45 -11.69 -12.48
CA TYR A 204 -16.85 -10.85 -11.36
C TYR A 204 -16.97 -11.66 -10.06
N GLN A 205 -17.56 -12.86 -10.12
CA GLN A 205 -17.71 -13.74 -8.97
C GLN A 205 -16.36 -14.24 -8.42
N MET A 206 -15.42 -14.58 -9.30
CA MET A 206 -14.10 -15.05 -8.89
C MET A 206 -13.24 -13.91 -8.33
N ALA A 207 -13.39 -12.71 -8.88
CA ALA A 207 -12.75 -11.50 -8.37
C ALA A 207 -13.23 -11.16 -6.95
N GLU A 208 -14.55 -11.22 -6.69
CA GLU A 208 -15.11 -10.99 -5.35
C GLU A 208 -14.61 -12.03 -4.34
N VAL A 209 -14.63 -13.31 -4.69
CA VAL A 209 -14.14 -14.37 -3.80
C VAL A 209 -12.66 -14.20 -3.48
N TYR A 210 -11.85 -13.85 -4.48
CA TYR A 210 -10.42 -13.59 -4.29
C TYR A 210 -10.18 -12.36 -3.40
N LEU A 211 -10.93 -11.28 -3.62
CA LEU A 211 -10.86 -10.08 -2.80
C LEU A 211 -11.25 -10.37 -1.34
N MET A 212 -12.33 -11.12 -1.10
CA MET A 212 -12.73 -11.54 0.25
C MET A 212 -11.64 -12.37 0.92
N PHE A 213 -11.02 -13.31 0.19
CA PHE A 213 -9.91 -14.10 0.71
C PHE A 213 -8.73 -13.22 1.14
N ILE A 214 -8.32 -12.26 0.29
CA ILE A 214 -7.26 -11.30 0.62
C ILE A 214 -7.63 -10.48 1.86
N VAL A 215 -8.84 -9.93 1.93
CA VAL A 215 -9.29 -9.11 3.07
C VAL A 215 -9.27 -9.94 4.36
N ILE A 216 -9.75 -11.18 4.34
CA ILE A 216 -9.72 -12.03 5.52
C ILE A 216 -8.28 -12.33 5.93
N ALA A 217 -7.43 -12.74 4.98
CA ALA A 217 -6.09 -13.24 5.27
C ALA A 217 -5.09 -12.13 5.61
N PHE A 218 -5.16 -10.96 4.97
CA PHE A 218 -4.24 -9.84 5.16
C PHE A 218 -4.79 -8.68 5.96
N TYR A 219 -6.09 -8.62 6.26
CA TYR A 219 -6.64 -7.56 7.09
C TYR A 219 -7.25 -8.12 8.38
N LEU A 220 -8.28 -8.96 8.30
CA LEU A 220 -9.03 -9.39 9.50
C LEU A 220 -8.20 -10.27 10.43
N VAL A 221 -7.62 -11.36 9.93
CA VAL A 221 -6.86 -12.30 10.76
C VAL A 221 -5.67 -11.62 11.44
N PRO A 222 -4.81 -10.86 10.73
CA PRO A 222 -3.69 -10.19 11.38
C PRO A 222 -4.12 -9.09 12.36
N MET A 223 -5.16 -8.30 12.06
CA MET A 223 -5.68 -7.29 12.98
C MET A 223 -6.16 -7.92 14.29
N VAL A 224 -6.85 -9.05 14.22
CA VAL A 224 -7.28 -9.81 15.41
C VAL A 224 -6.07 -10.31 16.19
N ILE A 225 -5.08 -10.90 15.52
CA ILE A 225 -3.85 -11.38 16.16
C ILE A 225 -3.12 -10.24 16.88
N ILE A 226 -2.89 -9.12 16.19
CA ILE A 226 -2.26 -7.91 16.73
C ILE A 226 -3.05 -7.40 17.94
N GLY A 227 -4.38 -7.30 17.81
CA GLY A 227 -5.29 -6.89 18.88
C GLY A 227 -5.16 -7.77 20.12
N ILE A 228 -5.22 -9.10 19.97
CA ILE A 228 -5.07 -10.05 21.07
C ILE A 228 -3.72 -9.88 21.78
N PHE A 229 -2.60 -9.84 21.04
CA PHE A 229 -1.28 -9.67 21.65
C PHE A 229 -1.17 -8.36 22.43
N TYR A 230 -1.65 -7.25 21.87
CA TYR A 230 -1.60 -5.95 22.55
C TYR A 230 -2.56 -5.85 23.73
N LEU A 231 -3.72 -6.52 23.71
CA LEU A 231 -4.60 -6.63 24.87
C LEU A 231 -3.90 -7.39 26.01
N ILE A 232 -3.26 -8.52 25.72
CA ILE A 232 -2.51 -9.28 26.71
C ILE A 232 -1.35 -8.47 27.29
N ILE A 233 -0.57 -7.79 26.42
CA ILE A 233 0.52 -6.90 26.86
C ILE A 233 -0.02 -5.80 27.78
N SER A 234 -1.12 -5.16 27.40
CA SER A 234 -1.73 -4.06 28.18
C SER A 234 -2.22 -4.54 29.54
N HIS A 235 -2.88 -5.69 29.59
CA HIS A 235 -3.34 -6.31 30.83
C HIS A 235 -2.15 -6.69 31.74
N HIS A 236 -1.13 -7.35 31.18
CA HIS A 236 0.07 -7.72 31.94
C HIS A 236 0.77 -6.49 32.52
N LEU A 237 0.93 -5.43 31.72
CA LEU A 237 1.54 -4.17 32.18
C LEU A 237 0.70 -3.43 33.23
N TRP A 238 -0.63 -3.54 33.17
CA TRP A 238 -1.53 -2.99 34.20
C TRP A 238 -1.35 -3.70 35.54
N HIS A 239 -1.26 -5.03 35.53
CA HIS A 239 -1.13 -5.84 36.75
C HIS A 239 0.30 -5.87 37.34
N VAL A 240 1.33 -5.66 36.52
CA VAL A 240 2.73 -5.57 37.00
C VAL A 240 3.02 -4.23 37.68
N ARG A 241 2.13 -3.22 37.59
CA ARG A 241 2.16 -2.04 38.46
C ARG A 241 1.73 -2.41 39.89
N VAL A 242 2.59 -3.14 40.59
CA VAL A 242 2.48 -3.41 42.03
C VAL A 242 2.89 -2.12 42.78
N PRO A 243 2.14 -1.64 43.78
CA PRO A 243 2.48 -0.42 44.52
C PRO A 243 3.85 -0.58 45.20
N GLY A 244 4.81 0.31 44.91
CA GLY A 244 6.12 0.34 45.59
C GLY A 244 7.36 0.00 44.74
N THR A 245 7.27 -0.02 43.40
CA THR A 245 8.45 -0.18 42.55
C THR A 245 9.22 1.14 42.37
N THR A 246 10.56 1.07 42.42
CA THR A 246 11.44 2.24 42.21
C THR A 246 11.17 2.92 40.86
N ILE A 247 11.14 4.26 40.87
CA ILE A 247 11.00 5.20 39.73
C ILE A 247 11.65 4.67 38.43
N ARG A 248 12.82 4.02 38.50
CA ARG A 248 13.54 3.49 37.32
C ARG A 248 12.79 2.38 36.54
N GLY A 249 11.99 1.55 37.21
CA GLY A 249 11.19 0.48 36.58
C GLY A 249 9.95 1.01 35.87
N GLU A 250 9.30 2.04 36.45
CA GLU A 250 8.17 2.72 35.83
C GLU A 250 8.58 3.46 34.55
N TYR A 251 9.74 4.13 34.54
CA TYR A 251 10.21 4.88 33.37
C TYR A 251 10.65 3.95 32.23
N PHE A 252 11.23 2.79 32.53
CA PHE A 252 11.55 1.78 31.51
C PHE A 252 10.27 1.22 30.89
N THR A 253 9.28 0.89 31.72
CA THR A 253 7.98 0.36 31.29
C THR A 253 7.17 1.41 30.52
N LEU A 254 7.16 2.68 30.96
CA LEU A 254 6.53 3.81 30.28
C LEU A 254 7.22 4.17 28.96
N ARG A 255 8.56 4.14 28.88
CA ARG A 255 9.28 4.34 27.62
C ARG A 255 8.98 3.24 26.61
N LEU A 256 8.97 1.97 27.05
CA LEU A 256 8.55 0.86 26.20
C LEU A 256 7.11 1.03 25.71
N PHE A 257 6.19 1.47 26.58
CA PHE A 257 4.77 1.73 26.26
C PHE A 257 4.57 2.93 25.32
N GLN A 258 5.36 3.99 25.48
CA GLN A 258 5.36 5.18 24.63
C GLN A 258 5.94 4.86 23.25
N HIS A 259 6.99 4.04 23.16
CA HIS A 259 7.55 3.61 21.88
C HIS A 259 6.60 2.67 21.12
N THR A 260 5.90 1.72 21.77
CA THR A 260 4.89 0.89 21.09
C THR A 260 3.65 1.68 20.68
N LYS A 261 3.10 2.55 21.54
CA LYS A 261 1.94 3.39 21.16
C LYS A 261 2.25 4.37 20.03
N MET A 262 3.46 4.94 20.02
CA MET A 262 3.90 5.86 18.97
C MET A 262 4.19 5.14 17.65
N LEU A 263 4.81 3.94 17.68
CA LEU A 263 5.00 3.10 16.48
C LEU A 263 3.67 2.59 15.93
N ILE A 264 2.72 2.20 16.79
CA ILE A 264 1.37 1.80 16.38
C ILE A 264 0.61 2.99 15.81
N ALA A 265 0.64 4.17 16.42
CA ALA A 265 -0.05 5.34 15.89
C ALA A 265 0.56 5.83 14.56
N ILE A 266 1.89 5.87 14.45
CA ILE A 266 2.58 6.28 13.22
C ILE A 266 2.39 5.24 12.12
N VAL A 267 2.48 3.94 12.43
CA VAL A 267 2.28 2.90 11.41
C VAL A 267 0.81 2.71 11.10
N PHE A 268 -0.14 2.76 12.03
CA PHE A 268 -1.57 2.75 11.68
C PHE A 268 -1.99 4.02 10.95
N LEU A 269 -1.46 5.20 11.27
CA LEU A 269 -1.75 6.40 10.49
C LEU A 269 -1.07 6.34 9.12
N ALA A 270 0.17 5.87 9.03
CA ALA A 270 0.85 5.67 7.76
C ALA A 270 0.17 4.59 6.91
N ASP A 271 -0.09 3.38 7.43
CA ASP A 271 -0.82 2.32 6.73
C ASP A 271 -2.29 2.71 6.49
N SER A 272 -2.98 3.43 7.37
CA SER A 272 -4.36 3.87 7.08
C SER A 272 -4.40 4.96 6.03
N ILE A 273 -3.46 5.90 6.02
CA ILE A 273 -3.34 6.92 4.96
C ILE A 273 -2.88 6.26 3.66
N THR A 274 -1.90 5.36 3.70
CA THR A 274 -1.37 4.68 2.50
C THR A 274 -2.34 3.61 1.99
N ASN A 275 -3.13 2.95 2.84
CA ASN A 275 -4.17 2.00 2.42
C ASN A 275 -5.49 2.70 2.06
N LEU A 276 -5.84 3.86 2.63
CA LEU A 276 -6.90 4.72 2.05
C LEU A 276 -6.52 5.16 0.64
N LEU A 277 -5.24 5.46 0.40
CA LEU A 277 -4.71 5.84 -0.91
C LEU A 277 -4.49 4.67 -1.87
N LYS A 278 -4.55 3.41 -1.40
CA LYS A 278 -4.50 2.19 -2.23
C LYS A 278 -5.90 1.63 -2.55
N VAL A 279 -6.93 2.10 -1.84
CA VAL A 279 -8.33 1.66 -2.00
C VAL A 279 -9.14 2.66 -2.85
N CYS A 280 -8.61 3.87 -3.07
CA CYS A 280 -8.99 4.74 -4.19
C CYS A 280 -8.08 4.48 -5.38
#